data_AF-A0A255T8Z8-F1
#
_entry.id   AF-A0A255T8Z8-F1
#
_cell.length_a   1.000
_cell.length_b   1.000
_cell.length_c   1.000
_cell.angle_alpha   90.00
_cell.angle_beta   90.00
_cell.angle_gamma   90.00
#
_symmetry.space_group_name_H-M   'P 1'
#
loop_
_entity.id
_entity.type
_entity.pdbx_description
1 polymer ?
#
loop_
_entity_poly.entity_id
_entity_poly.type
_entity_poly.pdbx_seq_one_letter_code
_entity_poly.pdbx_strand_id
1 'polypeptide(L)'
;MRKITQTLLLMLLLAISSNVKGESIVDETISVQLRYNDSHDESHPITRIPPAPISATQSDHIFTFAEYLAGETIEIVSGDTVVYTSLICEDGTVQVPDNLTGEFTLVLYLGDKVYTGEVEL
;
A
#
# COMPACT_ATOMS: atom_id res chain seq x y z
N MET A 1 -15.16 30.36 50.29
CA MET A 1 -14.23 29.70 49.35
C MET A 1 -14.50 28.20 49.35
N ARG A 2 -15.11 27.67 48.28
CA ARG A 2 -15.11 26.25 47.84
C ARG A 2 -16.19 26.05 46.77
N LYS A 3 -15.84 26.27 45.50
CA LYS A 3 -16.61 25.85 44.31
C LYS A 3 -15.70 25.38 43.16
N ILE A 4 -14.44 25.06 43.46
CA ILE A 4 -13.41 24.80 42.43
C ILE A 4 -13.24 23.28 42.18
N THR A 5 -13.76 22.43 43.07
CA THR A 5 -13.56 20.97 42.96
C THR A 5 -14.59 20.25 42.09
N GLN A 6 -15.76 20.84 41.82
CA GLN A 6 -16.80 20.17 41.01
C GLN A 6 -16.62 20.34 39.50
N THR A 7 -15.97 21.42 39.05
CA THR A 7 -15.69 21.64 37.63
C THR A 7 -14.54 20.79 37.09
N LEU A 8 -13.62 20.32 37.95
CA LEU A 8 -12.51 19.48 37.53
C LEU A 8 -12.94 18.03 37.23
N LEU A 9 -14.00 17.53 37.88
CA LEU A 9 -14.50 16.17 37.68
C LEU A 9 -15.28 16.00 36.37
N LEU A 10 -15.87 17.09 35.83
CA LEU A 10 -16.65 17.03 34.59
C LEU A 10 -15.77 17.07 33.33
N MET A 11 -14.57 17.66 33.39
CA MET A 11 -13.63 17.65 32.26
C MET A 11 -12.89 16.31 32.09
N LEU A 12 -12.84 15.48 33.12
CA LEU A 12 -12.16 14.17 33.04
C LEU A 12 -13.05 13.08 32.41
N LEU A 13 -14.37 13.27 32.35
CA LEU A 13 -15.29 12.32 31.68
C LEU A 13 -15.41 12.51 30.16
N LEU A 14 -14.88 13.60 29.60
CA LEU A 14 -14.94 13.89 28.15
C LEU A 14 -13.71 13.39 27.38
N ALA A 15 -12.71 12.84 28.06
CA ALA A 15 -11.44 12.40 27.44
C ALA A 15 -11.40 10.90 27.08
N ILE A 16 -12.52 10.18 27.19
CA ILE A 16 -12.61 8.76 26.84
C ILE A 16 -13.60 8.55 25.69
N SER A 17 -13.47 9.36 24.63
CA SER A 17 -13.88 8.92 23.31
C SER A 17 -12.68 8.22 22.68
N SER A 18 -12.35 7.04 23.20
CA SER A 18 -11.52 6.09 22.47
C SER A 18 -12.27 5.78 21.17
N ASN A 19 -11.77 6.31 20.05
CA ASN A 19 -12.06 5.79 18.74
C ASN A 19 -11.59 4.33 18.72
N VAL A 20 -12.42 3.43 19.22
CA VAL A 20 -12.33 2.01 18.85
C VAL A 20 -12.75 2.01 17.39
N LYS A 21 -11.76 2.18 16.50
CA LYS A 21 -11.89 1.81 15.10
C LYS A 21 -12.21 0.33 15.17
N GLY A 22 -13.47 -0.01 14.88
CA GLY A 22 -13.94 -1.39 14.92
C GLY A 22 -13.01 -2.20 14.03
N GLU A 23 -12.24 -3.10 14.64
CA GLU A 23 -11.43 -4.07 13.95
C GLU A 23 -12.41 -5.03 13.27
N SER A 24 -12.67 -4.78 11.98
CA SER A 24 -13.42 -5.71 11.16
C SER A 24 -12.54 -6.95 11.02
N ILE A 25 -12.98 -8.07 11.58
CA ILE A 25 -12.29 -9.38 11.57
C ILE A 25 -12.43 -10.05 10.18
N VAL A 26 -12.43 -9.23 9.13
CA VAL A 26 -12.26 -9.65 7.74
C VAL A 26 -11.18 -8.73 7.23
N ASP A 27 -9.94 -9.19 7.37
CA ASP A 27 -8.80 -8.58 6.70
C ASP A 27 -9.01 -8.83 5.20
N GLU A 28 -9.58 -7.83 4.52
CA GLU A 28 -9.94 -7.93 3.12
C GLU A 28 -8.66 -7.96 2.30
N THR A 29 -8.26 -9.17 1.88
CA THR A 29 -7.10 -9.34 1.01
C THR A 29 -7.51 -9.12 -0.44
N ILE A 30 -6.99 -8.06 -1.06
CA ILE A 30 -7.27 -7.69 -2.44
C ILE A 30 -6.12 -8.15 -3.34
N SER A 31 -6.43 -8.71 -4.52
CA SER A 31 -5.41 -9.03 -5.51
C SER A 31 -5.17 -7.82 -6.43
N VAL A 32 -3.94 -7.31 -6.42
CA VAL A 32 -3.48 -6.21 -7.27
C VAL A 32 -2.76 -6.82 -8.47
N GLN A 33 -3.32 -6.64 -9.67
CA GLN A 33 -2.67 -7.07 -10.90
C GLN A 33 -1.76 -5.98 -11.46
N LEU A 34 -0.49 -6.33 -11.70
CA LEU A 34 0.51 -5.42 -12.24
C LEU A 34 0.65 -5.63 -13.75
N ARG A 35 0.48 -4.55 -14.51
CA ARG A 35 0.54 -4.53 -15.97
C ARG A 35 1.90 -4.02 -16.41
N TYR A 36 2.52 -4.71 -17.37
CA TYR A 36 3.75 -4.24 -17.98
C TYR A 36 3.51 -2.93 -18.72
N ASN A 37 4.32 -1.92 -18.44
CA ASN A 37 4.33 -0.66 -19.16
C ASN A 37 5.30 -0.78 -20.34
N ASP A 38 4.77 -1.13 -21.52
CA ASP A 38 5.59 -1.21 -22.73
C ASP A 38 5.80 0.17 -23.32
N SER A 39 7.06 0.59 -23.43
CA SER A 39 7.45 1.83 -24.11
C SER A 39 7.77 1.62 -25.59
N HIS A 40 7.80 0.36 -26.08
CA HIS A 40 8.08 0.02 -27.46
C HIS A 40 6.84 -0.51 -28.19
N ASP A 41 6.53 0.15 -29.31
CA ASP A 41 5.38 -0.04 -30.19
C ASP A 41 5.33 -1.46 -30.84
N GLU A 42 4.29 -2.22 -30.50
CA GLU A 42 3.47 -3.14 -31.33
C GLU A 42 4.11 -3.79 -32.58
N SER A 43 5.30 -4.43 -32.52
CA SER A 43 5.87 -5.03 -33.75
C SER A 43 6.56 -6.39 -33.65
N HIS A 44 6.64 -7.01 -32.48
CA HIS A 44 7.23 -8.34 -32.35
C HIS A 44 6.36 -9.29 -31.52
N PRO A 45 6.23 -10.58 -31.91
CA PRO A 45 5.52 -11.57 -31.10
C PRO A 45 6.23 -11.69 -29.75
N ILE A 46 5.65 -11.09 -28.72
CA ILE A 46 6.25 -11.04 -27.39
C ILE A 46 6.10 -12.41 -26.75
N THR A 47 7.19 -13.17 -26.69
CA THR A 47 7.31 -14.25 -25.70
C THR A 47 7.20 -13.57 -24.33
N ARG A 48 6.13 -13.87 -23.59
CA ARG A 48 5.83 -13.21 -22.30
C ARG A 48 7.01 -13.37 -21.34
N ILE A 49 7.64 -12.26 -20.97
CA ILE A 49 8.61 -12.19 -19.89
C ILE A 49 8.09 -11.15 -18.88
N PRO A 50 7.68 -11.55 -17.67
CA PRO A 50 7.73 -12.92 -17.12
C PRO A 50 6.65 -13.87 -17.69
N PRO A 51 6.82 -15.20 -17.54
CA PRO A 51 5.84 -16.20 -17.99
C PRO A 51 4.46 -16.09 -17.32
N ALA A 52 4.39 -15.56 -16.08
CA ALA A 52 3.16 -15.42 -15.30
C ALA A 52 2.86 -13.95 -14.96
N PRO A 53 1.58 -13.52 -14.91
CA PRO A 53 1.23 -12.17 -14.47
C PRO A 53 1.88 -11.84 -13.14
N ILE A 54 2.46 -10.65 -13.06
CA ILE A 54 2.94 -10.14 -11.78
C ILE A 54 1.71 -9.62 -11.04
N SER A 55 1.57 -10.05 -9.79
CA SER A 55 0.52 -9.57 -8.90
C SER A 55 1.07 -9.44 -7.50
N ALA A 56 0.42 -8.58 -6.71
CA ALA A 56 0.56 -8.54 -5.27
C ALA A 56 -0.78 -8.89 -4.62
N THR A 57 -0.75 -9.34 -3.38
CA THR A 57 -1.91 -9.28 -2.50
C THR A 57 -1.74 -8.10 -1.56
N GLN A 58 -2.81 -7.36 -1.33
CA GLN A 58 -2.84 -6.23 -0.41
C GLN A 58 -3.75 -6.56 0.77
N SER A 59 -3.25 -6.33 1.98
CA SER A 59 -4.03 -6.29 3.20
C SER A 59 -3.67 -4.98 3.89
N ASP A 60 -4.65 -4.08 4.00
CA ASP A 60 -4.44 -2.71 4.49
C ASP A 60 -3.26 -2.03 3.76
N HIS A 61 -2.23 -1.62 4.48
CA HIS A 61 -1.04 -0.96 3.95
C HIS A 61 0.12 -1.92 3.65
N ILE A 62 -0.14 -3.24 3.63
CA ILE A 62 0.86 -4.27 3.40
C ILE A 62 0.62 -4.91 2.03
N PHE A 63 1.62 -4.79 1.17
CA PHE A 63 1.67 -5.53 -0.09
C PHE A 63 2.54 -6.77 0.08
N THR A 64 2.05 -7.90 -0.40
CA THR A 64 2.80 -9.17 -0.45
C THR A 64 2.98 -9.59 -1.91
N PHE A 65 4.24 -9.69 -2.31
CA PHE A 65 4.68 -10.10 -3.63
C PHE A 65 5.19 -11.54 -3.59
N ALA A 66 5.40 -12.13 -4.76
CA ALA A 66 6.11 -13.40 -4.85
C ALA A 66 7.58 -13.23 -4.41
N GLU A 67 8.12 -14.19 -3.66
CA GLU A 67 9.47 -14.15 -3.06
C GLU A 67 10.60 -13.85 -4.05
N TYR A 68 10.45 -14.24 -5.34
CA TYR A 68 11.47 -13.95 -6.36
C TYR A 68 11.62 -12.45 -6.68
N LEU A 69 10.71 -11.61 -6.21
CA LEU A 69 10.74 -10.15 -6.33
C LEU A 69 11.40 -9.47 -5.12
N ALA A 70 11.87 -10.23 -4.14
CA ALA A 70 12.61 -9.68 -3.01
C ALA A 70 13.82 -8.87 -3.50
N GLY A 71 14.01 -7.68 -2.94
CA GLY A 71 15.06 -6.73 -3.33
C GLY A 71 14.71 -5.84 -4.53
N GLU A 72 13.62 -6.10 -5.24
CA GLU A 72 13.13 -5.19 -6.28
C GLU A 72 12.52 -3.92 -5.67
N THR A 73 12.48 -2.83 -6.43
CA THR A 73 11.99 -1.53 -5.97
C THR A 73 10.52 -1.35 -6.30
N ILE A 74 9.75 -0.84 -5.35
CA ILE A 74 8.39 -0.34 -5.57
C ILE A 74 8.31 1.15 -5.29
N GLU A 75 7.39 1.82 -5.98
CA GLU A 75 6.96 3.19 -5.70
C GLU A 75 5.44 3.25 -5.56
N ILE A 76 4.97 4.12 -4.68
CA ILE A 76 3.57 4.57 -4.64
C ILE A 76 3.54 5.98 -5.22
N VAL A 77 2.70 6.17 -6.23
CA VAL A 77 2.63 7.39 -7.03
C VAL A 77 1.24 8.00 -6.93
N SER A 78 1.18 9.31 -6.70
CA SER A 78 -0.04 10.12 -6.75
C SER A 78 0.07 11.12 -7.90
N GLY A 79 -0.69 10.89 -8.97
CA GLY A 79 -0.53 11.64 -10.23
C GLY A 79 0.86 11.44 -10.81
N ASP A 80 1.67 12.51 -10.85
CA ASP A 80 3.05 12.49 -11.36
C ASP A 80 4.10 12.51 -10.23
N THR A 81 3.68 12.37 -8.97
CA THR A 81 4.56 12.49 -7.80
C THR A 81 4.74 11.16 -7.09
N VAL A 82 5.99 10.72 -6.94
CA VAL A 82 6.34 9.59 -6.05
C VAL A 82 6.17 10.05 -4.61
N VAL A 83 5.26 9.39 -3.87
CA VAL A 83 4.96 9.69 -2.46
C VAL A 83 5.60 8.68 -1.50
N TYR A 84 5.99 7.52 -1.99
CA TYR A 84 6.71 6.51 -1.23
C TYR A 84 7.56 5.63 -2.15
N THR A 85 8.73 5.20 -1.65
CA THR A 85 9.63 4.26 -2.33
C THR A 85 10.16 3.28 -1.30
N SER A 86 10.19 2.00 -1.64
CA SER A 86 10.79 0.96 -0.81
C SER A 86 11.35 -0.18 -1.64
N LEU A 87 12.23 -0.97 -1.04
CA LEU A 87 12.55 -2.31 -1.53
C LEU A 87 11.54 -3.31 -0.99
N ILE A 88 11.31 -4.38 -1.75
CA ILE A 88 10.58 -5.56 -1.29
C ILE A 88 11.48 -6.34 -0.32
N CYS A 89 10.95 -6.66 0.87
CA CYS A 89 11.65 -7.42 1.90
C CYS A 89 11.95 -8.85 1.43
N GLU A 90 12.85 -9.55 2.14
CA GLU A 90 13.21 -10.96 1.85
C GLU A 90 12.00 -11.91 1.90
N ASP A 91 10.98 -11.58 2.70
CA ASP A 91 9.73 -12.33 2.81
C ASP A 91 8.68 -11.93 1.75
N GLY A 92 9.03 -11.06 0.81
CA GLY A 92 8.14 -10.58 -0.24
C GLY A 92 7.22 -9.44 0.19
N THR A 93 7.33 -8.93 1.42
CA THR A 93 6.42 -7.89 1.93
C THR A 93 6.94 -6.47 1.73
N VAL A 94 6.01 -5.52 1.67
CA VAL A 94 6.28 -4.08 1.78
C VAL A 94 5.18 -3.46 2.64
N GLN A 95 5.57 -2.81 3.74
CA GLN A 95 4.67 -1.97 4.52
C GLN A 95 4.78 -0.52 4.01
N VAL A 96 3.66 0.05 3.62
CA VAL A 96 3.51 1.45 3.22
C VAL A 96 3.04 2.28 4.43
N PRO A 97 3.39 3.57 4.56
CA PRO A 97 2.96 4.36 5.70
C PRO A 97 1.43 4.52 5.81
N ASP A 98 0.87 4.22 6.98
CA ASP A 98 -0.57 4.27 7.31
C ASP A 98 -1.24 5.64 7.12
N ASN A 99 -0.46 6.68 6.81
CA ASN A 99 -0.95 8.05 6.59
C ASN A 99 -1.16 8.37 5.10
N LEU A 100 -0.86 7.44 4.19
CA LEU A 100 -1.23 7.55 2.78
C LEU A 100 -2.65 7.01 2.65
N THR A 101 -3.57 7.81 2.10
CA THR A 101 -4.97 7.41 1.97
C THR A 101 -5.54 7.89 0.65
N GLY A 102 -6.28 7.02 -0.04
CA GLY A 102 -6.90 7.27 -1.32
C GLY A 102 -6.36 6.40 -2.45
N GLU A 103 -6.62 6.82 -3.69
CA GLU A 103 -6.19 6.12 -4.90
C GLU A 103 -4.75 6.47 -5.28
N PHE A 104 -3.97 5.44 -5.57
CA PHE A 104 -2.58 5.56 -5.99
C PHE A 104 -2.24 4.55 -7.08
N THR A 105 -1.15 4.82 -7.78
CA THR A 105 -0.52 3.85 -8.67
C THR A 105 0.66 3.20 -7.96
N LEU A 106 0.61 1.88 -7.81
CA LEU A 106 1.76 1.06 -7.44
C LEU A 106 2.62 0.82 -8.67
N VAL A 107 3.90 1.15 -8.58
CA VAL A 107 4.92 0.92 -9.62
C VAL A 107 5.91 -0.10 -9.10
N LEU A 108 6.21 -1.13 -9.89
CA LEU A 108 7.26 -2.11 -9.64
C LEU A 108 8.33 -2.01 -10.73
N TYR A 109 9.59 -1.90 -10.32
CA TYR A 109 10.75 -1.98 -11.19
C TYR A 109 11.33 -3.38 -11.10
N LEU A 110 11.41 -4.09 -12.23
CA LEU A 110 12.03 -5.41 -12.36
C LEU A 110 13.12 -5.33 -13.43
N GLY A 111 14.36 -5.08 -13.00
CA GLY A 111 15.46 -4.78 -13.92
C GLY A 111 15.17 -3.55 -14.79
N ASP A 112 15.07 -3.75 -16.11
CA ASP A 112 14.74 -2.71 -17.10
C ASP A 112 13.24 -2.55 -17.35
N LYS A 113 12.39 -3.34 -16.69
CA LYS A 113 10.94 -3.39 -16.93
C LYS A 113 10.21 -2.68 -15.81
N VAL A 114 9.13 -2.00 -16.19
CA VAL A 114 8.25 -1.28 -15.27
C VAL A 114 6.87 -1.90 -15.34
N TYR A 115 6.28 -2.16 -14.18
CA TYR A 115 4.91 -2.66 -14.07
C TYR A 115 4.09 -1.71 -13.20
N THR A 116 2.82 -1.52 -13.53
CA THR A 116 1.92 -0.61 -12.79
C THR A 116 0.58 -1.25 -12.46
N GLY A 117 -0.03 -0.84 -11.35
CA GLY A 117 -1.38 -1.24 -10.95
C GLY A 117 -2.00 -0.20 -10.04
N GLU A 118 -3.30 0.02 -10.17
CA GLU A 118 -4.02 0.92 -9.27
C GLU A 118 -4.31 0.23 -7.93
N VAL A 119 -4.16 0.99 -6.84
CA VAL A 119 -4.35 0.54 -5.47
C VAL A 119 -5.09 1.61 -4.68
N GLU A 120 -5.84 1.18 -3.66
CA GLU A 120 -6.48 2.06 -2.67
C GLU A 120 -5.81 1.79 -1.32
N LEU A 121 -5.34 2.84 -0.65
CA LEU A 121 -4.73 2.82 0.68
C LEU A 121 -5.61 3.56 1.69
#